data_AF-U3A4M4-F1
#
_entry.id   AF-U3A4M4-F1
#
_cell.length_a   1.000
_cell.length_b   1.000
_cell.length_c   1.000
_cell.angle_alpha   90.00
_cell.angle_beta   90.00
_cell.angle_gamma   90.00
#
_symmetry.space_group_name_H-M   'P 1'
#
loop_
_entity.id
_entity.type
_entity.pdbx_description
1 polymer ?
#
loop_
_entity_poly.entity_id
_entity_poly.type
_entity_poly.pdbx_seq_one_letter_code
_entity_poly.pdbx_strand_id
1 'polypeptide(L)'
;MKQICSPLRSMPLLAIIAFCQGCANGPAFRGPIQFSANTEIVIVRATARRKTDGILVGGDVRRTNGYAGPVPGHLHVVGLDNSGNVVAITDAPWGAFMSRRFRLAYFMAYLRAANSASITKITIEPVTPPTR
;
A
#
# COMPACT_ATOMS: atom_id res chain seq x y z
N MET A 1 -0.93 -45.06 -61.87
CA MET A 1 -0.01 -43.94 -62.14
C MET A 1 -0.74 -42.62 -61.84
N LYS A 2 -0.07 -41.74 -61.07
CA LYS A 2 -0.34 -40.31 -60.84
C LYS A 2 -1.52 -39.91 -59.93
N GLN A 3 -1.16 -39.57 -58.69
CA GLN A 3 -1.81 -38.59 -57.83
C GLN A 3 -1.86 -37.21 -58.53
N ILE A 4 -2.98 -36.49 -58.37
CA ILE A 4 -2.99 -35.02 -58.43
C ILE A 4 -3.75 -34.53 -57.20
N CYS A 5 -3.00 -33.82 -56.37
CA CYS A 5 -3.34 -33.19 -55.12
C CYS A 5 -3.64 -31.70 -55.40
N SER A 6 -4.64 -31.11 -54.75
CA SER A 6 -4.77 -29.66 -54.56
C SER A 6 -5.80 -29.33 -53.47
N PRO A 7 -5.62 -28.22 -52.73
CA PRO A 7 -5.62 -28.31 -51.27
C PRO A 7 -6.89 -27.78 -50.59
N LEU A 8 -7.22 -28.46 -49.49
CA LEU A 8 -8.15 -28.05 -48.45
C LEU A 8 -7.64 -26.73 -47.85
N ARG A 9 -8.43 -25.66 -48.03
CA ARG A 9 -8.15 -24.29 -47.61
C ARG A 9 -8.17 -24.20 -46.08
N SER A 10 -7.03 -24.41 -45.45
CA SER A 10 -6.79 -24.27 -44.02
C SER A 10 -6.82 -22.79 -43.63
N MET A 11 -7.94 -22.34 -43.07
CA MET A 11 -8.02 -21.05 -42.38
C MET A 11 -7.24 -21.14 -41.05
N PRO A 12 -6.26 -20.27 -40.79
CA PRO A 12 -5.60 -20.23 -39.49
C PRO A 12 -6.58 -19.62 -38.48
N LEU A 13 -7.07 -20.46 -37.56
CA LEU A 13 -7.82 -20.01 -36.38
C LEU A 13 -6.83 -19.24 -35.49
N LEU A 14 -6.77 -17.93 -35.67
CA LEU A 14 -5.93 -17.03 -34.90
C LEU A 14 -6.47 -17.00 -33.46
N ALA A 15 -5.85 -17.77 -32.56
CA ALA A 15 -6.16 -17.77 -31.14
C ALA A 15 -5.73 -16.44 -30.52
N ILE A 16 -6.69 -15.52 -30.34
CA ILE A 16 -6.51 -14.29 -29.59
C ILE A 16 -6.44 -14.67 -28.10
N ILE A 17 -5.23 -14.85 -27.57
CA ILE A 17 -5.00 -14.95 -26.13
C ILE A 17 -5.22 -13.55 -25.56
N ALA A 18 -6.43 -13.29 -25.08
CA ALA A 18 -6.73 -12.11 -24.27
C ALA A 18 -5.97 -12.23 -22.94
N PHE A 19 -4.79 -11.62 -22.86
CA PHE A 19 -4.16 -11.31 -21.58
C PHE A 19 -5.00 -10.22 -20.89
N CYS A 20 -6.07 -10.65 -20.20
CA CYS A 20 -6.68 -9.88 -19.14
C CYS A 20 -5.69 -9.81 -17.97
N GLN A 21 -4.64 -9.00 -18.10
CA GLN A 21 -3.87 -8.55 -16.96
C GLN A 21 -4.74 -7.59 -16.17
N GLY A 22 -5.67 -8.15 -15.39
CA GLY A 22 -6.37 -7.40 -14.38
C GLY A 22 -5.34 -6.76 -13.47
N CYS A 23 -5.43 -5.44 -13.30
CA CYS A 23 -4.71 -4.71 -12.27
C CYS A 23 -5.05 -5.34 -10.91
N ALA A 24 -4.28 -6.35 -10.51
CA ALA A 24 -4.56 -7.15 -9.33
C ALA A 24 -4.34 -6.28 -8.09
N ASN A 25 -5.43 -5.68 -7.61
CA ASN A 25 -5.52 -5.23 -6.24
C ASN A 25 -5.48 -6.49 -5.36
N GLY A 26 -4.28 -6.85 -4.91
CA GLY A 26 -4.08 -8.04 -4.09
C GLY A 26 -4.90 -8.01 -2.80
N PRO A 27 -5.01 -9.17 -2.12
CA PRO A 27 -5.96 -9.36 -1.02
C PRO A 27 -5.67 -8.39 0.14
N ALA A 28 -6.72 -8.03 0.87
CA ALA A 28 -6.57 -7.23 2.08
C ALA A 28 -5.63 -7.94 3.08
N PHE A 29 -4.73 -7.17 3.68
CA PHE A 29 -3.93 -7.65 4.80
C PHE A 29 -4.86 -7.84 6.01
N ARG A 30 -4.81 -9.03 6.60
CA ARG A 30 -5.70 -9.45 7.71
C ARG A 30 -4.99 -9.43 9.07
N GLY A 31 -3.69 -9.15 9.09
CA GLY A 31 -2.92 -9.05 10.33
C GLY A 31 -3.23 -7.76 11.10
N PRO A 32 -2.79 -7.68 12.36
CA PRO A 32 -2.94 -6.47 13.16
C PRO A 32 -2.17 -5.30 12.56
N ILE A 33 -2.80 -4.13 12.56
CA ILE A 33 -2.17 -2.83 12.28
C ILE A 33 -2.26 -2.02 13.57
N GLN A 34 -1.12 -1.73 14.19
CA GLN A 34 -1.04 -0.97 15.43
C GLN A 34 -0.64 0.47 15.14
N PHE A 35 -1.29 1.40 15.84
CA PHE A 35 -1.07 2.83 15.71
C PHE A 35 -0.42 3.37 16.97
N SER A 36 0.58 4.23 16.78
CA SER A 36 1.00 5.18 17.79
C SER A 36 0.40 6.55 17.50
N ALA A 37 0.38 7.41 18.51
CA ALA A 37 -0.01 8.81 18.37
C ALA A 37 1.02 9.67 19.09
N ASN A 38 1.18 10.90 18.62
CA ASN A 38 1.98 11.90 19.33
C ASN A 38 1.13 13.15 19.63
N THR A 39 1.77 14.17 20.20
CA THR A 39 1.09 15.41 20.62
C THR A 39 0.50 16.21 19.46
N GLU A 40 0.95 16.00 18.22
CA GLU A 40 0.56 16.78 17.04
C GLU A 40 -0.34 15.97 16.08
N ILE A 41 -0.12 14.66 15.97
CA ILE A 41 -0.72 13.78 14.97
C ILE A 41 -1.25 12.49 15.60
N VAL A 42 -2.46 12.12 15.20
CA VAL A 42 -3.11 10.84 15.51
C VAL A 42 -3.49 10.14 14.22
N ILE A 43 -3.22 8.84 14.13
CA ILE A 43 -3.70 8.01 13.03
C ILE A 43 -5.15 7.61 13.33
N VAL A 44 -6.08 7.97 12.44
CA VAL A 44 -7.53 7.74 12.66
C VAL A 44 -7.97 6.41 12.07
N ARG A 45 -7.40 6.07 10.90
CA ARG A 45 -7.63 4.78 10.25
C ARG A 45 -6.42 4.42 9.42
N ALA A 46 -6.17 3.13 9.28
CA ALA A 46 -5.29 2.59 8.26
C ALA A 46 -5.86 1.28 7.72
N THR A 47 -5.59 1.03 6.46
CA THR A 47 -5.88 -0.23 5.78
C THR A 47 -4.62 -0.67 5.06
N ALA A 48 -4.47 -1.98 4.88
CA ALA A 48 -3.34 -2.54 4.17
C ALA A 48 -3.79 -3.59 3.17
N ARG A 49 -3.10 -3.67 2.04
CA ARG A 49 -3.36 -4.66 0.97
C ARG A 49 -2.06 -5.29 0.52
N ARG A 50 -2.06 -6.61 0.38
CA ARG A 50 -0.93 -7.35 -0.15
C ARG A 50 -0.76 -7.01 -1.63
N LYS A 51 0.49 -6.88 -2.04
CA LYS A 51 0.95 -6.77 -3.42
C LYS A 51 2.03 -7.82 -3.65
N THR A 52 2.44 -8.02 -4.90
CA THR A 52 3.36 -9.09 -5.28
C THR A 52 4.70 -8.97 -4.55
N ASP A 53 5.22 -7.75 -4.42
CA ASP A 53 6.54 -7.45 -3.83
C ASP A 53 6.45 -6.60 -2.55
N GLY A 54 5.31 -6.65 -1.84
CA GLY A 54 5.14 -5.86 -0.63
C GLY A 54 3.71 -5.73 -0.12
N ILE A 55 3.51 -4.74 0.74
CA ILE A 55 2.20 -4.36 1.27
C ILE A 55 2.00 -2.86 1.07
N LEU A 56 0.89 -2.50 0.44
CA LEU A 56 0.46 -1.12 0.34
C LEU A 56 -0.39 -0.77 1.56
N VAL A 57 0.07 0.19 2.35
CA VAL A 57 -0.60 0.73 3.54
C VAL A 57 -1.11 2.11 3.21
N GLY A 58 -2.35 2.41 3.54
CA GLY A 58 -2.92 3.75 3.35
C GLY A 58 -4.01 4.05 4.37
N GLY A 59 -4.19 5.32 4.67
CA GLY A 59 -5.07 5.73 5.74
C GLY A 59 -5.14 7.22 5.92
N ASP A 60 -5.77 7.64 7.02
CA ASP A 60 -5.87 9.05 7.37
C ASP A 60 -5.19 9.33 8.70
N VAL A 61 -4.48 10.45 8.74
CA VAL A 61 -4.01 11.09 9.96
C VAL A 61 -4.84 12.31 10.25
N ARG A 62 -4.93 12.66 11.54
CA ARG A 62 -5.63 13.85 12.03
C ARG A 62 -4.71 14.64 12.93
N ARG A 63 -4.76 15.97 12.81
CA ARG A 63 -4.11 16.85 13.78
C ARG A 63 -4.87 16.87 15.10
N THR A 64 -4.14 16.81 16.19
CA THR A 64 -4.69 16.98 17.54
C THR A 64 -5.02 18.44 17.81
N ASN A 65 -4.17 19.37 17.38
CA ASN A 65 -4.31 20.80 17.62
C ASN A 65 -5.35 21.47 16.68
N GLY A 66 -5.83 22.66 17.08
CA GLY A 66 -6.83 23.44 16.33
C GLY A 66 -6.24 24.41 15.30
N TYR A 67 -4.92 24.36 15.09
CA TYR A 67 -4.19 25.29 14.23
C TYR A 67 -4.35 24.95 12.75
N ALA A 68 -4.47 26.00 11.93
CA ALA A 68 -4.52 25.90 10.49
C ALA A 68 -3.13 26.16 9.90
N GLY A 69 -2.37 25.10 9.65
CA GLY A 69 -1.09 25.19 8.91
C GLY A 69 -0.46 23.81 8.71
N PRO A 70 0.55 23.66 7.83
CA PRO A 70 1.22 22.38 7.63
C PRO A 70 1.81 21.87 8.95
N VAL A 71 1.72 20.56 9.19
CA VAL A 71 2.45 19.89 10.27
C VAL A 71 3.62 19.16 9.60
N PRO A 72 4.88 19.57 9.84
CA PRO A 72 6.03 18.89 9.27
C PRO A 72 6.19 17.50 9.91
N GLY A 73 6.65 16.54 9.13
CA GLY A 73 6.88 15.18 9.61
C GLY A 73 6.51 14.12 8.59
N HIS A 74 6.52 12.88 9.05
CA HIS A 74 6.16 11.70 8.27
C HIS A 74 5.66 10.59 9.19
N LEU A 75 5.11 9.54 8.60
CA LEU A 75 4.83 8.29 9.29
C LEU A 75 5.99 7.33 9.10
N HIS A 76 6.48 6.79 10.20
CA HIS A 76 7.36 5.63 10.20
C HIS A 76 6.49 4.36 10.18
N VAL A 77 6.64 3.54 9.16
CA VAL A 77 5.84 2.33 8.96
C VAL A 77 6.76 1.12 8.97
N VAL A 78 6.46 0.16 9.86
CA VAL A 78 7.27 -1.05 10.04
C VAL A 78 6.42 -2.29 9.85
N GLY A 79 6.89 -3.20 9.00
CA GLY A 79 6.35 -4.55 8.84
C GLY A 79 7.15 -5.53 9.69
N LEU A 80 6.45 -6.28 10.54
CA LEU A 80 7.02 -7.26 11.46
C LEU A 80 6.60 -8.69 11.08
N ASP A 81 7.47 -9.66 11.35
CA ASP A 81 7.14 -11.09 11.31
C ASP A 81 6.43 -11.57 12.58
N ASN A 82 6.12 -12.88 12.65
CA ASN A 82 5.48 -13.50 13.81
C ASN A 82 6.34 -13.49 15.09
N SER A 83 7.65 -13.34 14.96
CA SER A 83 8.60 -13.25 16.07
C SER A 83 8.83 -11.81 16.53
N GLY A 84 8.24 -10.82 15.84
CA GLY A 84 8.44 -9.41 16.11
C GLY A 84 9.70 -8.82 15.48
N ASN A 85 10.38 -9.55 14.60
CA ASN A 85 11.52 -9.01 13.87
C ASN A 85 11.06 -8.08 12.75
N VAL A 86 11.88 -7.07 12.45
CA VAL A 86 11.61 -6.14 11.35
C VAL A 86 11.93 -6.79 10.01
N VAL A 87 10.93 -6.85 9.13
CA VAL A 87 11.02 -7.41 7.78
C VAL A 87 11.10 -6.31 6.72
N ALA A 88 10.39 -5.20 6.95
CA ALA A 88 10.33 -4.07 6.04
C ALA A 88 10.12 -2.77 6.80
N ILE A 89 10.71 -1.70 6.31
CA ILE A 89 10.57 -0.34 6.85
C ILE A 89 10.33 0.61 5.69
N THR A 90 9.45 1.58 5.88
CA THR A 90 9.36 2.73 4.99
C THR A 90 8.89 3.95 5.77
N ASP A 91 9.34 5.12 5.32
CA ASP A 91 8.79 6.39 5.75
C ASP A 91 7.84 6.93 4.68
N ALA A 92 6.74 7.55 5.11
CA ALA A 92 5.74 8.11 4.22
C ALA A 92 5.28 9.49 4.70
N PRO A 93 5.33 10.52 3.85
CA PRO A 93 4.71 11.80 4.19
C PRO A 93 3.18 11.62 4.28
N TRP A 94 2.55 12.32 5.21
CA TRP A 94 1.13 12.62 5.06
C TRP A 94 0.93 13.78 4.09
N GLY A 95 -0.21 13.78 3.41
CA GLY A 95 -0.57 14.84 2.47
C GLY A 95 -0.93 16.17 3.14
N ALA A 96 -1.40 17.11 2.32
CA ALA A 96 -1.98 18.34 2.82
C ALA A 96 -3.28 18.05 3.57
N PHE A 97 -3.52 18.78 4.67
CA PHE A 97 -4.76 18.61 5.41
C PHE A 97 -5.86 19.43 4.76
N MET A 98 -7.02 18.80 4.61
CA MET A 98 -8.10 19.31 3.75
C MET A 98 -8.65 20.68 4.19
N SER A 99 -8.85 20.91 5.50
CA SER A 99 -9.31 22.21 6.02
C SER A 99 -9.14 22.34 7.54
N ARG A 100 -9.31 23.55 8.09
CA ARG A 100 -9.34 23.81 9.54
C ARG A 100 -10.42 23.00 10.26
N ARG A 101 -11.54 22.70 9.61
CA ARG A 101 -12.66 21.93 10.19
C ARG A 101 -12.40 20.43 10.16
N PHE A 102 -11.90 19.91 9.04
CA PHE A 102 -11.75 18.47 8.85
C PHE A 102 -10.43 17.93 9.40
N ARG A 103 -9.36 18.74 9.50
CA ARG A 103 -8.06 18.40 10.14
C ARG A 103 -7.46 17.04 9.74
N LEU A 104 -7.91 16.45 8.62
CA LEU A 104 -7.50 15.15 8.12
C LEU A 104 -6.55 15.32 6.94
N ALA A 105 -5.54 14.46 6.88
CA ALA A 105 -4.67 14.27 5.74
C ALA A 105 -4.55 12.77 5.44
N TYR A 106 -4.42 12.45 4.15
CA TYR A 106 -4.24 11.08 3.70
C TYR A 106 -2.76 10.71 3.62
N PHE A 107 -2.42 9.45 3.84
CA PHE A 107 -1.08 8.92 3.60
C PHE A 107 -1.13 7.60 2.82
N MET A 108 -0.04 7.32 2.10
CA MET A 108 0.25 6.03 1.48
C MET A 108 1.70 5.67 1.70
N ALA A 109 1.94 4.41 2.04
CA ALA A 109 3.25 3.82 2.27
C ALA A 109 3.33 2.45 1.59
N TYR A 110 4.44 2.16 0.91
CA TYR A 110 4.67 0.85 0.31
C TYR A 110 5.77 0.11 1.06
N LEU A 111 5.37 -0.87 1.89
CA LEU A 111 6.30 -1.75 2.59
C LEU A 111 6.83 -2.80 1.61
N ARG A 112 7.99 -2.55 1.02
CA ARG A 112 8.63 -3.48 0.11
C ARG A 112 9.24 -4.66 0.88
N ALA A 113 8.90 -5.88 0.47
CA ALA A 113 9.43 -7.09 1.06
C ALA A 113 9.55 -8.18 -0.02
N ALA A 114 10.61 -9.00 0.04
CA ALA A 114 10.82 -10.09 -0.91
C ALA A 114 9.65 -11.09 -0.91
N ASN A 115 9.02 -11.29 0.26
CA ASN A 115 7.81 -12.06 0.40
C ASN A 115 6.82 -11.27 1.26
N SER A 116 5.74 -10.75 0.69
CA SER A 116 4.76 -10.00 1.49
C SER A 116 4.13 -10.87 2.59
N ALA A 117 4.04 -12.19 2.40
CA ALA A 117 3.47 -13.12 3.38
C ALA A 117 4.27 -13.24 4.68
N SER A 118 5.56 -12.88 4.70
CA SER A 118 6.36 -12.87 5.92
C SER A 118 6.00 -11.72 6.87
N ILE A 119 5.37 -10.66 6.35
CA ILE A 119 4.80 -9.60 7.19
C ILE A 119 3.47 -10.08 7.76
N THR A 120 3.38 -10.14 9.08
CA THR A 120 2.21 -10.60 9.82
C THR A 120 1.63 -9.52 10.73
N LYS A 121 2.41 -8.49 11.07
CA LYS A 121 1.98 -7.31 11.82
C LYS A 121 2.55 -6.04 11.19
N ILE A 122 1.82 -4.94 11.30
CA ILE A 122 2.27 -3.61 10.85
C ILE A 122 2.17 -2.64 12.04
N THR A 123 3.19 -1.81 12.23
CA THR A 123 3.14 -0.65 13.14
C THR A 123 3.28 0.64 12.35
N ILE A 124 2.60 1.69 12.79
CA ILE A 124 2.59 3.01 12.16
C ILE A 124 2.73 4.06 13.25
N GLU A 125 3.74 4.91 13.14
CA GLU A 125 4.05 5.93 14.15
C GLU A 125 4.30 7.30 13.52
N PRO A 126 3.71 8.38 14.05
CA PRO A 126 3.99 9.72 13.57
C PRO A 126 5.34 10.24 14.11
N VAL A 127 6.20 10.68 13.21
CA VAL A 127 7.47 11.34 13.49
C VAL A 127 7.34 12.81 13.12
N THR A 128 7.29 13.66 14.13
CA THR A 128 7.31 15.12 13.98
C THR A 128 8.63 15.67 14.53
N PRO A 129 9.20 16.73 13.93
CA PRO A 129 10.38 17.37 14.50
C PRO A 129 10.04 17.96 15.88
N PRO A 130 11.03 18.09 16.78
CA PRO A 130 10.80 18.71 18.08
C PRO A 130 10.29 20.15 17.89
N THR A 131 9.17 20.46 18.54
CA THR A 131 8.57 21.79 18.56
C THR A 131 9.55 22.74 19.27
N ARG A 132 10.05 23.76 18.56
CA ARG A 132 10.90 24.83 19.14
C ARG A 132 10.06 25.84 19.91
#